data_AF-A0A2N5DG96-F1
#
_entry.id   AF-A0A2N5DG96-F1
#
_cell.length_a   1.000
_cell.length_b   1.000
_cell.length_c   1.000
_cell.angle_alpha   90.00
_cell.angle_beta   90.00
_cell.angle_gamma   90.00
#
_symmetry.space_group_name_H-M   'P 1'
#
loop_
_entity.id
_entity.type
_entity.pdbx_description
1 polymer ?
#
loop_
_entity_poly.entity_id
_entity_poly.type
_entity_poly.pdbx_seq_one_letter_code
_entity_poly.pdbx_strand_id
1 'polypeptide(L)'
;MDWFERLVGFAEGDYATTQARLRIVDGRLGSDAVDATWNIGTLELPSLAELRKRAGGVSAPGRLSVRIVRGDARALHNRADNADALFQVASQFNLLEMVDPGVSPEDGVARYAWDPTQGPACAIAVGAATVYRNYLAPVGGRIGQTRDRQFDGLAELGARLADLTGRPLDALWSMRNGYALCADSGLGAIAAVLDYLEADQIDALRGLLRIGLVWDAEVTDTPERPGQTVCQAFCSALPVSYAPVTKTLAAPFAGLILEAAYEATLLAGLLNAARGRRVIYLTRLGGGAFGNATAWIDAAMVRALDAVRDQALDVRIVSYAAPDEALLDLAARYA
;
A
#
# COMPACT_ATOMS: atom_id res chain seq x y z
N MET A 1 -15.98 22.19 5.71
CA MET A 1 -14.55 22.05 5.50
C MET A 1 -14.15 20.59 5.67
N ASP A 2 -13.85 19.91 4.56
CA ASP A 2 -13.30 18.56 4.58
C ASP A 2 -11.83 18.55 5.06
N TRP A 3 -11.16 17.40 5.02
CA TRP A 3 -9.78 17.27 5.47
C TRP A 3 -8.78 18.01 4.57
N PHE A 4 -9.05 18.09 3.27
CA PHE A 4 -8.18 18.72 2.28
C PHE A 4 -8.20 20.23 2.49
N GLU A 5 -9.40 20.82 2.58
CA GLU A 5 -9.57 22.26 2.78
C GLU A 5 -8.98 22.72 4.12
N ARG A 6 -9.07 21.90 5.18
CA ARG A 6 -8.38 22.18 6.47
C ARG A 6 -6.86 22.20 6.32
N LEU A 7 -6.31 21.34 5.47
CA LEU A 7 -4.87 21.15 5.31
C LEU A 7 -4.24 22.27 4.47
N VAL A 8 -4.87 22.62 3.35
CA VAL A 8 -4.31 23.54 2.34
C VAL A 8 -5.05 24.87 2.23
N GLY A 9 -6.13 25.07 2.98
CA GLY A 9 -6.80 26.38 3.10
C GLY A 9 -7.76 26.74 1.98
N PHE A 10 -8.08 25.82 1.07
CA PHE A 10 -9.08 26.04 0.01
C PHE A 10 -9.75 24.73 -0.40
N ALA A 11 -11.00 24.80 -0.87
CA ALA A 11 -11.76 23.64 -1.32
C ALA A 11 -11.16 23.04 -2.60
N GLU A 12 -11.10 21.72 -2.68
CA GLU A 12 -10.60 21.01 -3.86
C GLU A 12 -11.51 21.31 -5.08
N GLY A 13 -10.90 21.79 -6.16
CA GLY A 13 -11.59 22.20 -7.39
C GLY A 13 -11.17 21.35 -8.59
N ASP A 14 -11.12 21.95 -9.78
CA ASP A 14 -10.56 21.26 -10.94
C ASP A 14 -9.07 20.95 -10.73
N TYR A 15 -8.60 19.87 -11.36
CA TYR A 15 -7.26 19.34 -11.11
C TYR A 15 -6.15 20.35 -11.40
N ALA A 16 -6.24 21.10 -12.51
CA ALA A 16 -5.18 22.03 -12.92
C ALA A 16 -5.11 23.25 -12.00
N THR A 17 -6.25 23.85 -11.67
CA THR A 17 -6.32 24.96 -10.72
C THR A 17 -5.88 24.52 -9.33
N THR A 18 -6.30 23.32 -8.88
CA THR A 18 -5.87 22.77 -7.58
C THR A 18 -4.35 22.57 -7.56
N GLN A 19 -3.78 21.89 -8.57
CA GLN A 19 -2.34 21.65 -8.68
C GLN A 19 -1.53 22.95 -8.69
N ALA A 20 -1.96 23.96 -9.44
CA ALA A 20 -1.25 25.23 -9.59
C ALA A 20 -1.13 26.02 -8.28
N ARG A 21 -2.01 25.76 -7.32
CA ARG A 21 -2.05 26.43 -6.01
C ARG A 21 -1.24 25.70 -4.94
N LEU A 22 -0.78 24.49 -5.24
CA LEU A 22 0.02 23.65 -4.35
C LEU A 22 1.51 23.76 -4.72
N ARG A 23 2.39 23.65 -3.72
CA ARG A 23 3.84 23.66 -3.94
C ARG A 23 4.55 22.76 -2.93
N ILE A 24 5.70 22.22 -3.33
CA ILE A 24 6.66 21.61 -2.41
C ILE A 24 7.82 22.59 -2.20
N VAL A 25 8.09 22.91 -0.93
CA VAL A 25 9.25 23.71 -0.50
C VAL A 25 9.97 22.92 0.57
N ASP A 26 11.23 22.56 0.34
CA ASP A 26 12.08 21.81 1.28
C ASP A 26 11.42 20.53 1.84
N GLY A 27 10.78 19.74 0.96
CA GLY A 27 10.08 18.52 1.36
C GLY A 27 8.75 18.74 2.11
N ARG A 28 8.26 19.98 2.16
CA ARG A 28 6.98 20.32 2.79
C ARG A 28 5.95 20.76 1.77
N LEU A 29 4.73 20.23 1.89
CA LEU A 29 3.57 20.72 1.15
C LEU A 29 3.15 22.07 1.70
N GLY A 30 2.94 23.04 0.83
CA GLY A 30 2.27 24.30 1.13
C GLY A 30 1.29 24.70 0.03
N SER A 31 0.52 25.76 0.29
CA SER A 31 -0.41 26.33 -0.67
C SER A 31 -0.37 27.85 -0.70
N ASP A 32 -0.99 28.46 -1.71
CA ASP A 32 -1.13 29.93 -1.80
C ASP A 32 -2.16 30.53 -0.83
N ALA A 33 -2.93 29.70 -0.14
CA ALA A 33 -4.05 30.13 0.70
C ALA A 33 -3.69 30.24 2.19
N VAL A 34 -2.70 29.48 2.65
CA VAL A 34 -2.27 29.44 4.05
C VAL A 34 -0.75 29.32 4.17
N ASP A 35 -0.19 29.92 5.23
CA ASP A 35 1.25 29.85 5.52
C ASP A 35 1.69 28.51 6.11
N ALA A 36 0.73 27.70 6.59
CA ALA A 36 1.01 26.38 7.14
C ALA A 36 1.64 25.47 6.06
N THR A 37 2.68 24.74 6.46
CA THR A 37 3.34 23.74 5.62
C THR A 37 3.48 22.44 6.37
N TRP A 38 3.57 21.32 5.66
CA TRP A 38 3.49 19.97 6.23
C TRP A 38 4.51 19.04 5.58
N ASN A 39 5.32 18.32 6.36
CA ASN A 39 6.32 17.39 5.80
C ASN A 39 5.64 16.21 5.06
N ILE A 40 5.96 16.04 3.79
CA ILE A 40 5.38 15.01 2.93
C ILE A 40 6.07 13.64 3.09
N GLY A 41 7.21 13.61 3.77
CA GLY A 41 8.08 12.46 3.82
C GLY A 41 8.85 12.22 2.53
N THR A 42 9.42 11.02 2.39
CA THR A 42 10.12 10.59 1.17
C THR A 42 9.38 9.44 0.52
N LEU A 43 8.89 9.63 -0.70
CA LEU A 43 8.24 8.60 -1.50
C LEU A 43 9.27 7.81 -2.33
N GLU A 44 9.20 6.49 -2.24
CA GLU A 44 9.89 5.54 -3.08
C GLU A 44 8.91 4.51 -3.66
N LEU A 45 9.31 3.84 -4.75
CA LEU A 45 8.56 2.73 -5.35
C LEU A 45 9.45 1.48 -5.50
N PRO A 46 10.01 0.93 -4.40
CA PRO A 46 10.95 -0.16 -4.48
C PRO A 46 10.27 -1.48 -4.89
N SER A 47 11.00 -2.34 -5.61
CA SER A 47 10.59 -3.73 -5.80
C SER A 47 10.90 -4.57 -4.57
N LEU A 48 10.22 -5.72 -4.41
CA LEU A 48 10.53 -6.66 -3.35
C LEU A 48 12.00 -7.12 -3.43
N ALA A 49 12.54 -7.35 -4.63
CA ALA A 49 13.95 -7.70 -4.81
C ALA A 49 14.90 -6.60 -4.32
N GLU A 50 14.58 -5.33 -4.58
CA GLU A 50 15.35 -4.19 -4.05
C GLU A 50 15.29 -4.14 -2.52
N LEU A 51 14.14 -4.37 -1.91
CA LEU A 51 13.98 -4.41 -0.46
C LEU A 51 14.76 -5.58 0.18
N ARG A 52 14.70 -6.78 -0.42
CA ARG A 52 15.51 -7.93 0.01
C ARG A 52 17.00 -7.60 0.01
N LYS A 53 17.48 -6.94 -1.06
CA LYS A 53 18.88 -6.51 -1.15
C LYS A 53 19.25 -5.49 -0.06
N ARG A 54 18.40 -4.47 0.16
CA ARG A 54 18.63 -3.44 1.20
C ARG A 54 18.62 -4.05 2.61
N ALA A 55 17.73 -4.99 2.86
CA ALA A 55 17.58 -5.65 4.17
C ALA A 55 18.59 -6.78 4.41
N GLY A 56 19.29 -7.29 3.38
CA GLY A 56 20.15 -8.47 3.48
C GLY A 56 21.33 -8.37 4.47
N GLY A 57 21.68 -7.18 4.94
CA GLY A 57 22.67 -6.96 6.00
C GLY A 57 22.10 -6.37 7.29
N VAL A 58 20.78 -6.20 7.37
CA VAL A 58 20.09 -5.60 8.51
C VAL A 58 19.57 -6.71 9.41
N SER A 59 19.86 -6.60 10.70
CA SER A 59 19.30 -7.50 11.71
C SER A 59 18.80 -6.67 12.89
N ALA A 60 17.64 -7.04 13.40
CA ALA A 60 17.14 -6.62 14.68
C ALA A 60 17.12 -7.86 15.59
N PRO A 61 18.21 -8.18 16.32
CA PRO A 61 18.28 -9.42 17.09
C PRO A 61 17.14 -9.57 18.09
N GLY A 62 16.50 -10.73 18.09
CA GLY A 62 15.43 -11.12 19.01
C GLY A 62 14.36 -11.91 18.28
N ARG A 63 13.13 -11.90 18.79
CA ARG A 63 12.00 -12.62 18.19
C ARG A 63 10.90 -11.66 17.80
N LEU A 64 10.24 -12.00 16.70
CA LEU A 64 9.02 -11.35 16.25
C LEU A 64 7.94 -11.51 17.32
N SER A 65 7.25 -10.42 17.63
CA SER A 65 6.00 -10.45 18.40
C SER A 65 4.85 -10.05 17.48
N VAL A 66 3.76 -10.82 17.50
CA VAL A 66 2.53 -10.48 16.77
C VAL A 66 1.37 -10.38 17.75
N ARG A 67 0.58 -9.31 17.63
CA ARG A 67 -0.71 -9.19 18.32
C ARG A 67 -1.76 -8.54 17.44
N ILE A 68 -3.02 -8.75 17.79
CA ILE A 68 -4.13 -8.05 17.16
C ILE A 68 -4.39 -6.75 17.92
N VAL A 69 -4.59 -5.66 17.18
CA VAL A 69 -5.04 -4.39 17.72
C VAL A 69 -6.39 -4.06 17.10
N ARG A 70 -7.41 -3.92 17.94
CA ARG A 70 -8.69 -3.43 17.49
C ARG A 70 -8.68 -1.91 17.44
N GLY A 71 -9.05 -1.33 16.31
CA GLY A 71 -9.10 0.13 16.20
C GLY A 71 -9.31 0.65 14.80
N ASP A 72 -9.55 1.95 14.75
CA ASP A 72 -9.59 2.73 13.52
C ASP A 72 -8.17 3.08 13.08
N ALA A 73 -7.83 2.82 11.82
CA ALA A 73 -6.48 3.00 11.32
C ALA A 73 -6.04 4.46 11.38
N ARG A 74 -6.94 5.40 11.08
CA ARG A 74 -6.68 6.84 11.13
C ARG A 74 -6.39 7.30 12.56
N ALA A 75 -7.17 6.85 13.55
CA ALA A 75 -6.90 7.10 14.96
C ALA A 75 -5.56 6.50 15.42
N LEU A 76 -5.16 5.33 14.93
CA LEU A 76 -3.87 4.72 15.27
C LEU A 76 -2.67 5.56 14.79
N HIS A 77 -2.78 6.27 13.67
CA HIS A 77 -1.72 7.17 13.20
C HIS A 77 -1.53 8.38 14.13
N ASN A 78 -2.59 8.79 14.83
CA ASN A 78 -2.57 9.98 15.68
C ASN A 78 -1.91 9.74 17.04
N ARG A 79 -1.73 8.48 17.45
CA ARG A 79 -1.20 8.15 18.77
C ARG A 79 0.27 8.48 18.91
N ALA A 80 0.65 9.13 20.01
CA ALA A 80 2.04 9.51 20.27
C ALA A 80 3.00 8.30 20.39
N ASP A 81 2.49 7.14 20.83
CA ASP A 81 3.25 5.89 20.95
C ASP A 81 3.53 5.21 19.59
N ASN A 82 2.95 5.74 18.50
CA ASN A 82 3.15 5.26 17.13
C ASN A 82 4.01 6.20 16.29
N ALA A 83 4.71 7.17 16.92
CA ALA A 83 5.70 7.98 16.24
C ALA A 83 6.71 7.09 15.49
N ASP A 84 6.84 7.37 14.20
CA ASP A 84 7.67 6.69 13.20
C ASP A 84 7.34 5.21 12.98
N ALA A 85 6.17 4.73 13.42
CA ALA A 85 5.69 3.38 13.12
C ALA A 85 5.43 3.22 11.61
N LEU A 86 5.56 1.99 11.11
CA LEU A 86 5.23 1.66 9.73
C LEU A 86 3.79 1.12 9.65
N PHE A 87 2.98 1.67 8.74
CA PHE A 87 1.62 1.20 8.48
C PHE A 87 1.51 0.60 7.08
N GLN A 88 1.02 -0.63 6.99
CA GLN A 88 0.55 -1.19 5.73
C GLN A 88 -0.76 -0.51 5.35
N VAL A 89 -0.80 0.08 4.16
CA VAL A 89 -1.97 0.78 3.62
C VAL A 89 -2.52 -0.03 2.46
N ALA A 90 -3.80 -0.41 2.55
CA ALA A 90 -4.52 -0.96 1.42
C ALA A 90 -4.74 0.16 0.39
N SER A 91 -4.05 0.05 -0.74
CA SER A 91 -4.02 1.04 -1.81
C SER A 91 -4.19 0.34 -3.16
N GLN A 92 -4.21 1.11 -4.23
CA GLN A 92 -4.16 0.61 -5.60
C GLN A 92 -2.71 0.54 -6.12
N PHE A 93 -2.50 -0.08 -7.29
CA PHE A 93 -1.17 -0.16 -7.91
C PHE A 93 -0.59 1.21 -8.32
N ASN A 94 -1.44 2.25 -8.38
CA ASN A 94 -1.03 3.65 -8.62
C ASN A 94 -0.75 4.44 -7.33
N LEU A 95 -0.79 3.79 -6.17
CA LEU A 95 -0.61 4.41 -4.86
C LEU A 95 -1.63 5.53 -4.60
N LEU A 96 -2.89 5.33 -4.98
CA LEU A 96 -4.03 6.18 -4.63
C LEU A 96 -5.16 5.30 -4.10
N GLU A 97 -6.08 5.90 -3.35
CA GLU A 97 -7.16 5.20 -2.64
C GLU A 97 -8.53 5.60 -3.22
N MET A 98 -8.64 5.59 -4.55
CA MET A 98 -9.90 5.88 -5.24
C MET A 98 -10.97 4.83 -4.92
N VAL A 99 -12.23 5.22 -4.86
CA VAL A 99 -13.33 4.33 -4.45
C VAL A 99 -13.74 3.33 -5.53
N ASP A 100 -13.48 3.66 -6.80
CA ASP A 100 -13.93 2.89 -7.98
C ASP A 100 -12.96 3.04 -9.16
N PRO A 101 -12.80 2.03 -10.05
CA PRO A 101 -11.97 2.13 -11.24
C PRO A 101 -12.36 3.28 -12.21
N GLY A 102 -13.58 3.77 -12.14
CA GLY A 102 -14.05 4.94 -12.89
C GLY A 102 -13.54 6.28 -12.36
N VAL A 103 -13.04 6.32 -11.12
CA VAL A 103 -12.52 7.51 -10.46
C VAL A 103 -11.02 7.63 -10.72
N SER A 104 -10.65 8.75 -11.32
CA SER A 104 -9.30 9.09 -11.77
C SER A 104 -8.59 10.03 -10.79
N PRO A 105 -7.24 10.15 -10.86
CA PRO A 105 -6.47 11.15 -10.11
C PRO A 105 -7.05 12.58 -10.19
N GLU A 106 -7.61 12.92 -11.35
CA GLU A 106 -8.20 14.22 -11.64
C GLU A 106 -9.50 14.52 -10.86
N ASP A 107 -10.16 13.49 -10.34
CA ASP A 107 -11.38 13.62 -9.53
C ASP A 107 -11.09 14.01 -8.07
N GLY A 108 -9.80 14.15 -7.72
CA GLY A 108 -9.33 14.68 -6.45
C GLY A 108 -9.29 13.66 -5.31
N VAL A 109 -8.66 14.06 -4.20
CA VAL A 109 -8.45 13.25 -3.01
C VAL A 109 -9.33 13.67 -1.83
N ALA A 110 -9.92 14.88 -1.83
CA ALA A 110 -10.81 15.33 -0.76
C ALA A 110 -11.98 14.36 -0.53
N ARG A 111 -12.46 13.72 -1.62
CA ARG A 111 -13.48 12.67 -1.62
C ARG A 111 -13.18 11.46 -0.75
N TYR A 112 -11.93 11.22 -0.36
CA TYR A 112 -11.56 10.16 0.59
C TYR A 112 -12.31 10.30 1.93
N ALA A 113 -12.81 11.50 2.26
CA ALA A 113 -13.66 11.74 3.42
C ALA A 113 -14.92 10.86 3.49
N TRP A 114 -15.39 10.37 2.34
CA TRP A 114 -16.66 9.64 2.21
C TRP A 114 -16.48 8.15 2.04
N ASP A 115 -15.23 7.67 1.99
CA ASP A 115 -14.91 6.25 1.90
C ASP A 115 -14.45 5.74 3.27
N PRO A 116 -15.23 4.85 3.92
CA PRO A 116 -14.92 4.34 5.26
C PRO A 116 -13.89 3.22 5.25
N THR A 117 -13.28 2.89 4.11
CA THR A 117 -12.26 1.84 4.04
C THR A 117 -10.92 2.28 4.63
N GLN A 118 -10.05 1.31 4.92
CA GLN A 118 -8.79 1.56 5.61
C GLN A 118 -7.79 2.40 4.80
N GLY A 119 -7.76 2.26 3.48
CA GLY A 119 -6.88 3.04 2.61
C GLY A 119 -7.09 4.54 2.77
N PRO A 120 -8.29 5.06 2.45
CA PRO A 120 -8.68 6.46 2.65
C PRO A 120 -8.44 6.96 4.08
N ALA A 121 -8.73 6.13 5.10
CA ALA A 121 -8.46 6.48 6.49
C ALA A 121 -6.95 6.76 6.74
N CYS A 122 -6.07 5.90 6.23
CA CYS A 122 -4.62 6.10 6.33
C CYS A 122 -4.12 7.26 5.47
N ALA A 123 -4.70 7.45 4.28
CA ALA A 123 -4.35 8.53 3.37
C ALA A 123 -4.66 9.90 3.99
N ILE A 124 -5.80 10.03 4.66
CA ILE A 124 -6.19 11.27 5.35
C ILE A 124 -5.28 11.56 6.55
N ALA A 125 -4.84 10.52 7.27
CA ALA A 125 -4.00 10.68 8.46
C ALA A 125 -2.67 11.43 8.15
N VAL A 126 -2.10 11.20 6.96
CA VAL A 126 -0.92 11.91 6.44
C VAL A 126 -1.27 12.70 5.17
N GLY A 127 -2.28 13.55 5.28
CA GLY A 127 -2.90 14.26 4.17
C GLY A 127 -1.92 14.98 3.24
N ALA A 128 -0.82 15.52 3.78
CA ALA A 128 0.21 16.18 2.97
C ALA A 128 0.90 15.23 1.97
N ALA A 129 1.26 14.02 2.43
CA ALA A 129 1.83 12.98 1.58
C ALA A 129 0.80 12.50 0.53
N THR A 130 -0.47 12.42 0.89
CA THR A 130 -1.57 12.05 -0.03
C THR A 130 -1.77 13.08 -1.14
N VAL A 131 -1.85 14.37 -0.79
CA VAL A 131 -1.95 15.46 -1.78
C VAL A 131 -0.73 15.45 -2.70
N TYR A 132 0.47 15.24 -2.14
CA TYR A 132 1.69 15.11 -2.93
C TYR A 132 1.63 13.95 -3.93
N ARG A 133 1.26 12.73 -3.50
CA ARG A 133 1.15 11.54 -4.37
C ARG A 133 0.21 11.76 -5.57
N ASN A 134 -0.88 12.51 -5.39
CA ASN A 134 -1.83 12.78 -6.47
C ASN A 134 -1.39 13.93 -7.38
N TYR A 135 -1.01 15.07 -6.79
CA TYR A 135 -0.85 16.32 -7.53
C TYR A 135 0.59 16.68 -7.86
N LEU A 136 1.59 16.24 -7.07
CA LEU A 136 2.93 16.82 -7.12
C LEU A 136 4.06 15.79 -7.31
N ALA A 137 3.79 14.50 -7.14
CA ALA A 137 4.79 13.46 -7.33
C ALA A 137 5.23 13.39 -8.81
N PRO A 138 6.53 13.23 -9.09
CA PRO A 138 7.02 13.07 -10.44
C PRO A 138 6.66 11.68 -10.98
N VAL A 139 5.83 11.64 -12.04
CA VAL A 139 5.36 10.42 -12.70
C VAL A 139 5.55 10.57 -14.19
N GLY A 140 6.29 9.65 -14.81
CA GLY A 140 6.53 9.65 -16.26
C GLY A 140 7.11 10.97 -16.79
N GLY A 141 8.02 11.60 -16.05
CA GLY A 141 8.67 12.85 -16.44
C GLY A 141 7.81 14.12 -16.28
N ARG A 142 6.62 14.02 -15.69
CA ARG A 142 5.75 15.17 -15.38
C ARG A 142 5.32 15.13 -13.92
N ILE A 143 4.83 16.26 -13.43
CA ILE A 143 4.33 16.41 -12.06
C ILE A 143 2.87 15.96 -11.98
N GLY A 144 2.55 15.18 -10.95
CA GLY A 144 1.21 14.68 -10.65
C GLY A 144 0.78 13.47 -11.49
N GLN A 145 -0.13 12.70 -10.93
CA GLN A 145 -0.80 11.58 -11.57
C GLN A 145 -2.04 12.06 -12.33
N THR A 146 -2.26 11.50 -13.52
CA THR A 146 -3.44 11.75 -14.36
C THR A 146 -3.97 10.41 -14.86
N ARG A 147 -5.19 10.35 -15.40
CA ARG A 147 -5.77 9.13 -15.98
C ARG A 147 -4.81 8.39 -16.90
N ASP A 148 -4.07 9.13 -17.72
CA ASP A 148 -3.17 8.57 -18.74
C ASP A 148 -1.73 8.38 -18.27
N ARG A 149 -1.42 8.70 -17.01
CA ARG A 149 -0.04 8.66 -16.47
C ARG A 149 -0.07 8.50 -14.96
N GLN A 150 0.19 7.28 -14.50
CA GLN A 150 0.10 6.89 -13.11
C GLN A 150 1.33 6.07 -12.73
N PHE A 151 1.58 5.93 -11.42
CA PHE A 151 2.42 4.84 -10.95
C PHE A 151 1.76 3.50 -11.31
N ASP A 152 2.58 2.48 -11.50
CA ASP A 152 2.11 1.12 -11.70
C ASP A 152 3.06 0.15 -11.00
N GLY A 153 2.67 -0.26 -9.79
CA GLY A 153 3.41 -1.22 -8.98
C GLY A 153 3.45 -2.64 -9.57
N LEU A 154 2.64 -2.91 -10.60
CA LEU A 154 2.53 -4.21 -11.25
C LEU A 154 3.27 -4.28 -12.59
N ALA A 155 3.77 -3.15 -13.11
CA ALA A 155 4.32 -3.04 -14.47
C ALA A 155 5.40 -4.07 -14.81
N GLU A 156 6.42 -4.22 -13.96
CA GLU A 156 7.53 -5.16 -14.20
C GLU A 156 7.09 -6.63 -14.10
N LEU A 157 6.26 -6.95 -13.10
CA LEU A 157 5.68 -8.28 -12.96
C LEU A 157 4.77 -8.61 -14.16
N GLY A 158 3.97 -7.65 -14.63
CA GLY A 158 3.09 -7.81 -15.78
C GLY A 158 3.82 -8.02 -17.08
N ALA A 159 4.87 -7.25 -17.36
CA ALA A 159 5.74 -7.48 -18.51
C ALA A 159 6.32 -8.91 -18.49
N ARG A 160 6.79 -9.37 -17.34
CA ARG A 160 7.35 -10.72 -17.21
C ARG A 160 6.29 -11.81 -17.39
N LEU A 161 5.07 -11.62 -16.86
CA LEU A 161 3.97 -12.58 -17.06
C LEU A 161 3.49 -12.61 -18.51
N ALA A 162 3.47 -11.46 -19.19
CA ALA A 162 3.17 -11.38 -20.62
C ALA A 162 4.17 -12.22 -21.44
N ASP A 163 5.46 -12.07 -21.18
CA ASP A 163 6.52 -12.86 -21.83
C ASP A 163 6.35 -14.37 -21.55
N LEU A 164 6.15 -14.75 -20.29
CA LEU A 164 6.03 -16.16 -19.89
C LEU A 164 4.76 -16.84 -20.44
N THR A 165 3.65 -16.10 -20.53
CA THR A 165 2.40 -16.61 -21.09
C THR A 165 2.37 -16.58 -22.62
N GLY A 166 3.31 -15.85 -23.26
CA GLY A 166 3.29 -15.59 -24.69
C GLY A 166 2.09 -14.75 -25.14
N ARG A 167 1.52 -13.95 -24.24
CA ARG A 167 0.33 -13.11 -24.49
C ARG A 167 0.65 -11.64 -24.27
N PRO A 168 0.03 -10.72 -25.02
CA PRO A 168 0.16 -9.30 -24.72
C PRO A 168 -0.45 -8.99 -23.34
N LEU A 169 0.06 -7.97 -22.65
CA LEU A 169 -0.33 -7.62 -21.28
C LEU A 169 -1.83 -7.32 -21.15
N ASP A 170 -2.41 -6.64 -22.14
CA ASP A 170 -3.83 -6.30 -22.18
C ASP A 170 -4.75 -7.54 -22.31
N ALA A 171 -4.23 -8.67 -22.78
CA ALA A 171 -4.91 -9.96 -22.75
C ALA A 171 -4.84 -10.67 -21.39
N LEU A 172 -3.97 -10.21 -20.47
CA LEU A 172 -3.91 -10.70 -19.09
C LEU A 172 -4.83 -9.90 -18.17
N TRP A 173 -4.76 -8.56 -18.25
CA TRP A 173 -5.67 -7.65 -17.57
C TRP A 173 -5.67 -6.26 -18.21
N SER A 174 -6.71 -5.48 -17.90
CA SER A 174 -6.74 -4.04 -18.18
C SER A 174 -6.43 -3.25 -16.92
N MET A 175 -5.39 -2.41 -16.94
CA MET A 175 -5.12 -1.47 -15.84
C MET A 175 -6.00 -0.23 -16.00
N ARG A 176 -6.79 0.09 -14.97
CA ARG A 176 -7.64 1.29 -14.95
C ARG A 176 -7.57 1.96 -13.58
N ASN A 177 -6.98 3.14 -13.49
CA ASN A 177 -6.84 3.91 -12.24
C ASN A 177 -6.24 3.10 -11.08
N GLY A 178 -5.22 2.30 -11.36
CA GLY A 178 -4.54 1.44 -10.40
C GLY A 178 -5.24 0.11 -10.09
N TYR A 179 -6.37 -0.19 -10.75
CA TYR A 179 -7.04 -1.50 -10.67
C TYR A 179 -6.60 -2.38 -11.84
N ALA A 180 -5.99 -3.52 -11.53
CA ALA A 180 -5.72 -4.58 -12.50
C ALA A 180 -6.99 -5.42 -12.72
N LEU A 181 -7.80 -5.05 -13.72
CA LEU A 181 -9.07 -5.69 -14.03
C LEU A 181 -8.82 -6.90 -14.94
N CYS A 182 -8.73 -8.07 -14.31
CA CYS A 182 -8.48 -9.34 -15.00
C CYS A 182 -9.72 -9.91 -15.70
N ALA A 183 -9.48 -10.85 -16.61
CA ALA A 183 -10.48 -11.77 -17.14
C ALA A 183 -10.04 -13.22 -16.89
N ASP A 184 -10.99 -14.15 -16.87
CA ASP A 184 -10.72 -15.57 -16.62
C ASP A 184 -9.70 -16.17 -17.60
N SER A 185 -9.69 -15.73 -18.86
CA SER A 185 -8.72 -16.16 -19.86
C SER A 185 -7.29 -15.73 -19.53
N GLY A 186 -7.10 -14.55 -18.97
CA GLY A 186 -5.82 -14.01 -18.52
C GLY A 186 -5.36 -14.69 -17.24
N LEU A 187 -6.25 -14.82 -16.25
CA LEU A 187 -5.97 -15.53 -15.00
C LEU A 187 -5.61 -16.99 -15.23
N GLY A 188 -6.34 -17.68 -16.12
CA GLY A 188 -6.03 -19.06 -16.48
C GLY A 188 -4.65 -19.23 -17.12
N ALA A 189 -4.21 -18.26 -17.93
CA ALA A 189 -2.86 -18.28 -18.52
C ALA A 189 -1.78 -18.05 -17.45
N ILE A 190 -2.00 -17.10 -16.54
CA ILE A 190 -1.09 -16.85 -15.42
C ILE A 190 -1.01 -18.07 -14.51
N ALA A 191 -2.16 -18.64 -14.13
CA ALA A 191 -2.23 -19.84 -13.29
C ALA A 191 -1.49 -21.02 -13.92
N ALA A 192 -1.69 -21.27 -15.22
CA ALA A 192 -0.97 -22.32 -15.93
C ALA A 192 0.55 -22.09 -15.87
N VAL A 193 1.03 -20.86 -16.10
CA VAL A 193 2.47 -20.56 -15.97
C VAL A 193 2.96 -20.83 -14.55
N LEU A 194 2.25 -20.33 -13.53
CA LEU A 194 2.66 -20.49 -12.14
C LEU A 194 2.70 -21.96 -11.69
N ASP A 195 1.83 -22.82 -12.22
CA ASP A 195 1.82 -24.27 -11.94
C ASP A 195 3.04 -25.01 -12.52
N TYR A 196 3.66 -24.49 -13.58
CA TYR A 196 4.84 -25.11 -14.21
C TYR A 196 6.18 -24.56 -13.70
N LEU A 197 6.17 -23.41 -13.00
CA LEU A 197 7.39 -22.79 -12.52
C LEU A 197 7.90 -23.46 -11.23
N GLU A 198 9.22 -23.58 -11.14
CA GLU A 198 9.89 -24.00 -9.92
C GLU A 198 9.82 -22.92 -8.83
N ALA A 199 10.03 -23.31 -7.57
CA ALA A 199 9.84 -22.44 -6.43
C ALA A 199 10.72 -21.16 -6.47
N ASP A 200 11.95 -21.26 -6.98
CA ASP A 200 12.88 -20.14 -7.16
C ASP A 200 12.42 -19.18 -8.26
N GLN A 201 11.81 -19.70 -9.32
CA GLN A 201 11.24 -18.89 -10.40
C GLN A 201 9.98 -18.15 -9.93
N ILE A 202 9.12 -18.79 -9.14
CA ILE A 202 7.98 -18.13 -8.49
C ILE A 202 8.47 -17.05 -7.52
N ASP A 203 9.52 -17.33 -6.76
CA ASP A 203 10.11 -16.34 -5.85
C ASP A 203 10.74 -15.15 -6.58
N ALA A 204 11.35 -15.38 -7.75
CA ALA A 204 11.82 -14.31 -8.62
C ALA A 204 10.66 -13.43 -9.12
N LEU A 205 9.49 -14.01 -9.44
CA LEU A 205 8.30 -13.24 -9.80
C LEU A 205 7.79 -12.37 -8.65
N ARG A 206 7.75 -12.89 -7.41
CA ARG A 206 7.42 -12.06 -6.23
C ARG A 206 8.36 -10.85 -6.13
N GLY A 207 9.64 -11.07 -6.43
CA GLY A 207 10.68 -10.04 -6.44
C GLY A 207 10.40 -8.83 -7.34
N LEU A 208 9.55 -9.00 -8.38
CA LEU A 208 9.22 -7.95 -9.35
C LEU A 208 8.07 -7.04 -8.91
N LEU A 209 7.30 -7.42 -7.88
CA LEU A 209 6.24 -6.55 -7.37
C LEU A 209 6.85 -5.30 -6.74
N ARG A 210 6.34 -4.13 -7.10
CA ARG A 210 6.68 -2.86 -6.46
C ARG A 210 5.57 -2.39 -5.53
N ILE A 211 5.97 -1.81 -4.40
CA ILE A 211 5.06 -1.16 -3.45
C ILE A 211 5.43 0.31 -3.33
N GLY A 212 4.46 1.16 -2.96
CA GLY A 212 4.77 2.54 -2.56
C GLY A 212 5.29 2.56 -1.14
N LEU A 213 6.35 3.33 -0.88
CA LEU A 213 6.88 3.50 0.47
C LEU A 213 7.08 4.98 0.75
N VAL A 214 6.35 5.51 1.73
CA VAL A 214 6.52 6.87 2.20
C VAL A 214 7.15 6.81 3.58
N TRP A 215 8.37 7.34 3.70
CA TRP A 215 9.09 7.48 4.96
C TRP A 215 8.80 8.82 5.61
N ASP A 216 8.63 8.84 6.93
CA ASP A 216 8.63 10.05 7.75
C ASP A 216 7.61 11.12 7.29
N ALA A 217 6.41 10.71 6.88
CA ALA A 217 5.33 11.64 6.56
C ALA A 217 4.70 12.21 7.84
N GLU A 218 4.45 13.51 7.85
CA GLU A 218 3.83 14.19 8.98
C GLU A 218 2.35 13.77 9.12
N VAL A 219 1.94 13.43 10.34
CA VAL A 219 0.55 13.17 10.66
C VAL A 219 -0.18 14.51 10.76
N THR A 220 -1.08 14.77 9.80
CA THR A 220 -1.75 16.07 9.66
C THR A 220 -3.16 16.09 10.26
N ASP A 221 -3.67 14.92 10.64
CA ASP A 221 -5.04 14.77 11.11
C ASP A 221 -5.15 14.71 12.63
N THR A 222 -5.01 15.87 13.30
CA THR A 222 -5.14 15.97 14.77
C THR A 222 -4.21 15.02 15.56
N PRO A 223 -2.88 15.08 15.33
CA PRO A 223 -1.95 14.23 16.06
C PRO A 223 -1.92 14.56 17.56
N GLU A 224 -1.76 13.56 18.43
CA GLU A 224 -1.55 13.76 19.87
C GLU A 224 -0.25 14.54 20.15
N ARG A 225 0.74 14.39 19.27
CA ARG A 225 2.01 15.12 19.30
C ARG A 225 2.19 15.93 18.01
N PRO A 226 2.25 17.27 18.09
CA PRO A 226 2.54 18.10 16.93
C PRO A 226 3.86 17.71 16.23
N GLY A 227 3.83 17.67 14.90
CA GLY A 227 4.99 17.34 14.07
C GLY A 227 5.43 15.87 14.12
N GLN A 228 4.62 14.97 14.69
CA GLN A 228 4.93 13.54 14.65
C GLN A 228 4.86 13.01 13.22
N THR A 229 5.72 12.04 12.94
CA THR A 229 5.82 11.39 11.63
C THR A 229 5.47 9.92 11.74
N VAL A 230 5.09 9.32 10.62
CA VAL A 230 4.90 7.87 10.46
C VAL A 230 5.41 7.45 9.09
N CYS A 231 5.56 6.13 8.88
CA CYS A 231 5.87 5.57 7.58
C CYS A 231 4.66 4.80 7.05
N GLN A 232 4.47 4.77 5.72
CA GLN A 232 3.39 4.03 5.07
C GLN A 232 3.91 3.17 3.93
N ALA A 233 3.54 1.89 3.93
CA ALA A 233 3.74 0.96 2.82
C ALA A 233 2.42 0.78 2.07
N PHE A 234 2.30 1.40 0.90
CA PHE A 234 1.14 1.33 0.03
C PHE A 234 1.21 0.06 -0.81
N CYS A 235 0.36 -0.89 -0.46
CA CYS A 235 0.31 -2.20 -1.08
C CYS A 235 -1.05 -2.40 -1.73
N SER A 236 -1.06 -2.95 -2.95
CA SER A 236 -2.28 -3.37 -3.62
C SER A 236 -2.43 -4.89 -3.53
N ALA A 237 -3.65 -5.36 -3.36
CA ALA A 237 -4.03 -6.73 -3.70
C ALA A 237 -4.65 -6.76 -5.10
N LEU A 238 -4.98 -7.95 -5.59
CA LEU A 238 -5.75 -8.09 -6.82
C LEU A 238 -7.22 -7.68 -6.56
N PRO A 239 -7.86 -6.83 -7.39
CA PRO A 239 -9.24 -6.38 -7.18
C PRO A 239 -10.26 -7.41 -7.69
N VAL A 240 -10.29 -8.61 -7.09
CA VAL A 240 -11.10 -9.77 -7.51
C VAL A 240 -12.59 -9.45 -7.63
N SER A 241 -13.15 -8.67 -6.71
CA SER A 241 -14.58 -8.28 -6.73
C SER A 241 -14.96 -7.23 -7.76
N TYR A 242 -13.98 -6.60 -8.44
CA TYR A 242 -14.21 -5.56 -9.45
C TYR A 242 -14.23 -6.10 -10.89
N ALA A 243 -14.07 -7.41 -11.05
CA ALA A 243 -14.17 -8.09 -12.33
C ALA A 243 -15.05 -9.35 -12.20
N PRO A 244 -15.78 -9.74 -13.26
CA PRO A 244 -16.57 -10.97 -13.26
C PRO A 244 -15.67 -12.19 -13.45
N VAL A 245 -14.83 -12.49 -12.45
CA VAL A 245 -13.82 -13.56 -12.50
C VAL A 245 -14.15 -14.71 -11.56
N THR A 246 -13.75 -15.91 -11.97
CA THR A 246 -13.82 -17.11 -11.14
C THR A 246 -12.74 -17.04 -10.06
N LYS A 247 -13.15 -17.02 -8.77
CA LYS A 247 -12.20 -16.87 -7.64
C LYS A 247 -11.07 -17.91 -7.63
N THR A 248 -11.34 -19.15 -8.02
CA THR A 248 -10.32 -20.21 -8.06
C THR A 248 -9.24 -19.93 -9.10
N LEU A 249 -9.57 -19.28 -10.22
CA LEU A 249 -8.58 -18.85 -11.22
C LEU A 249 -7.75 -17.66 -10.73
N ALA A 250 -8.33 -16.80 -9.89
CA ALA A 250 -7.62 -15.66 -9.32
C ALA A 250 -6.62 -16.07 -8.23
N ALA A 251 -6.83 -17.20 -7.55
CA ALA A 251 -6.09 -17.58 -6.35
C ALA A 251 -4.56 -17.60 -6.52
N PRO A 252 -3.96 -18.17 -7.60
CA PRO A 252 -2.51 -18.21 -7.76
C PRO A 252 -1.90 -16.81 -7.90
N PHE A 253 -2.52 -15.95 -8.72
CA PHE A 253 -2.02 -14.61 -8.97
C PHE A 253 -2.24 -13.68 -7.77
N ALA A 254 -3.42 -13.76 -7.13
CA ALA A 254 -3.72 -13.04 -5.91
C ALA A 254 -2.76 -13.43 -4.77
N GLY A 255 -2.49 -14.73 -4.61
CA GLY A 255 -1.52 -15.25 -3.64
C GLY A 255 -0.12 -14.68 -3.87
N LEU A 256 0.38 -14.74 -5.11
CA LEU A 256 1.69 -14.18 -5.49
C LEU A 256 1.83 -12.69 -5.09
N ILE A 257 0.81 -11.88 -5.41
CA ILE A 257 0.78 -10.45 -5.09
C ILE A 257 0.76 -10.23 -3.57
N LEU A 258 -0.11 -10.95 -2.84
CA LEU A 258 -0.24 -10.83 -1.39
C LEU A 258 1.06 -11.22 -0.68
N GLU A 259 1.67 -12.33 -1.06
CA GLU A 259 2.93 -12.82 -0.50
C GLU A 259 4.04 -11.77 -0.66
N ALA A 260 4.16 -11.21 -1.87
CA ALA A 260 5.14 -10.19 -2.15
C ALA A 260 4.88 -8.88 -1.39
N ALA A 261 3.62 -8.45 -1.28
CA ALA A 261 3.23 -7.23 -0.56
C ALA A 261 3.50 -7.32 0.95
N TYR A 262 3.15 -8.44 1.60
CA TYR A 262 3.44 -8.64 3.02
C TYR A 262 4.94 -8.73 3.29
N GLU A 263 5.68 -9.46 2.46
CA GLU A 263 7.14 -9.56 2.59
C GLU A 263 7.81 -8.20 2.42
N ALA A 264 7.42 -7.43 1.39
CA ALA A 264 7.94 -6.08 1.16
C ALA A 264 7.66 -5.16 2.35
N THR A 265 6.46 -5.24 2.93
CA THR A 265 6.09 -4.46 4.12
C THR A 265 6.98 -4.80 5.31
N LEU A 266 7.21 -6.08 5.60
CA LEU A 266 8.02 -6.52 6.74
C LEU A 266 9.51 -6.21 6.55
N LEU A 267 10.03 -6.29 5.33
CA LEU A 267 11.40 -5.88 5.01
C LEU A 267 11.57 -4.36 5.17
N ALA A 268 10.60 -3.55 4.71
CA ALA A 268 10.59 -2.12 5.00
C ALA A 268 10.52 -1.86 6.52
N GLY A 269 9.75 -2.66 7.26
CA GLY A 269 9.70 -2.61 8.71
C GLY A 269 11.03 -2.95 9.39
N LEU A 270 11.78 -3.91 8.86
CA LEU A 270 13.13 -4.25 9.34
C LEU A 270 14.13 -3.11 9.07
N LEU A 271 14.05 -2.47 7.90
CA LEU A 271 14.82 -1.26 7.61
C LEU A 271 14.46 -0.12 8.58
N ASN A 272 13.18 0.03 8.92
CA ASN A 272 12.74 1.01 9.92
C ASN A 272 13.21 0.66 11.34
N ALA A 273 13.26 -0.63 11.68
CA ALA A 273 13.76 -1.11 12.96
C ALA A 273 15.25 -0.77 13.14
N ALA A 274 16.04 -0.78 12.07
CA ALA A 274 17.43 -0.33 12.09
C ALA A 274 17.57 1.18 12.42
N ARG A 275 16.52 1.97 12.17
CA ARG A 275 16.41 3.38 12.56
C ARG A 275 15.86 3.57 13.99
N GLY A 276 15.63 2.47 14.71
CA GLY A 276 15.14 2.45 16.09
C GLY A 276 13.62 2.26 16.23
N ARG A 277 12.89 1.96 15.15
CA ARG A 277 11.42 1.93 15.12
C ARG A 277 10.89 0.58 14.68
N ARG A 278 10.39 -0.20 15.64
CA ARG A 278 10.07 -1.63 15.47
C ARG A 278 8.59 -1.94 15.23
N VAL A 279 7.72 -0.95 15.38
CA VAL A 279 6.27 -1.13 15.29
C VAL A 279 5.84 -1.16 13.83
N ILE A 280 5.14 -2.22 13.45
CA ILE A 280 4.60 -2.42 12.11
C ILE A 280 3.12 -2.75 12.25
N TYR A 281 2.26 -1.98 11.61
CA TYR A 281 0.85 -2.28 11.51
C TYR A 281 0.56 -3.01 10.20
N LEU A 282 -0.01 -4.21 10.30
CA LEU A 282 -0.51 -4.96 9.15
C LEU A 282 -2.04 -4.90 9.11
N THR A 283 -2.60 -5.04 7.92
CA THR A 283 -4.04 -5.21 7.72
C THR A 283 -4.29 -6.48 6.91
N ARG A 284 -5.52 -7.00 6.88
CA ARG A 284 -5.90 -8.06 5.92
C ARG A 284 -6.09 -7.45 4.53
N LEU A 285 -4.98 -7.32 3.81
CA LEU A 285 -4.88 -6.60 2.56
C LEU A 285 -5.81 -7.21 1.50
N GLY A 286 -6.71 -6.38 0.95
CA GLY A 286 -7.63 -6.80 -0.11
C GLY A 286 -8.81 -7.68 0.33
N GLY A 287 -8.99 -7.94 1.64
CA GLY A 287 -10.08 -8.78 2.17
C GLY A 287 -11.44 -8.10 2.26
N GLY A 288 -11.49 -6.77 2.10
CA GLY A 288 -12.72 -5.98 2.04
C GLY A 288 -13.21 -5.82 0.60
N ALA A 289 -13.21 -4.58 0.10
CA ALA A 289 -13.74 -4.22 -1.22
C ALA A 289 -13.15 -5.05 -2.38
N PHE A 290 -11.87 -5.41 -2.33
CA PHE A 290 -11.21 -6.18 -3.38
C PHE A 290 -11.60 -7.66 -3.39
N GLY A 291 -12.20 -8.19 -2.32
CA GLY A 291 -12.81 -9.53 -2.32
C GLY A 291 -11.85 -10.72 -2.32
N ASN A 292 -10.59 -10.53 -1.94
CA ASN A 292 -9.63 -11.62 -1.78
C ASN A 292 -10.09 -12.55 -0.65
N ALA A 293 -9.89 -13.85 -0.83
CA ALA A 293 -10.28 -14.81 0.20
C ALA A 293 -9.37 -14.69 1.43
N THR A 294 -9.96 -14.70 2.62
CA THR A 294 -9.23 -14.62 3.90
C THR A 294 -8.08 -15.63 3.99
N ALA A 295 -8.31 -16.87 3.52
CA ALA A 295 -7.28 -17.91 3.52
C ALA A 295 -6.03 -17.55 2.70
N TRP A 296 -6.18 -16.83 1.58
CA TRP A 296 -5.03 -16.39 0.77
C TRP A 296 -4.22 -15.31 1.49
N ILE A 297 -4.93 -14.36 2.10
CA ILE A 297 -4.34 -13.24 2.84
C ILE A 297 -3.58 -13.76 4.05
N ASP A 298 -4.21 -14.62 4.85
CA ASP A 298 -3.62 -15.16 6.07
C ASP A 298 -2.42 -16.07 5.76
N ALA A 299 -2.49 -16.89 4.71
CA ALA A 299 -1.36 -17.71 4.27
C ALA A 299 -0.17 -16.85 3.81
N ALA A 300 -0.42 -15.80 3.03
CA ALA A 300 0.61 -14.86 2.59
C ALA A 300 1.25 -14.10 3.77
N MET A 301 0.43 -13.66 4.73
CA MET A 301 0.90 -13.00 5.95
C MET A 301 1.77 -13.93 6.78
N VAL A 302 1.33 -15.18 7.01
CA VAL A 302 2.11 -16.20 7.72
C VAL A 302 3.46 -16.43 7.06
N ARG A 303 3.50 -16.61 5.73
CA ARG A 303 4.76 -16.80 4.99
C ARG A 303 5.73 -15.66 5.25
N ALA A 304 5.24 -14.42 5.19
CA ALA A 304 6.06 -13.23 5.39
C ALA A 304 6.53 -13.08 6.85
N LEU A 305 5.66 -13.35 7.83
CA LEU A 305 5.99 -13.32 9.27
C LEU A 305 7.04 -14.39 9.61
N ASP A 306 6.94 -15.58 9.02
CA ASP A 306 7.90 -16.66 9.21
C ASP A 306 9.30 -16.28 8.68
N ALA A 307 9.37 -15.52 7.59
CA ALA A 307 10.64 -15.04 7.02
C ALA A 307 11.38 -14.05 7.93
N VAL A 308 10.67 -13.37 8.85
CA VAL A 308 11.25 -12.41 9.80
C VAL A 308 11.10 -12.85 11.27
N ARG A 309 10.85 -14.14 11.50
CA ARG A 309 10.55 -14.70 12.85
C ARG A 309 11.64 -14.41 13.88
N ASP A 310 12.90 -14.39 13.44
CA ASP A 310 14.08 -14.11 14.29
C ASP A 310 14.50 -12.62 14.27
N GLN A 311 13.58 -11.72 13.91
CA GLN A 311 13.76 -10.28 13.97
C GLN A 311 12.84 -9.70 15.05
N ALA A 312 13.39 -8.88 15.96
CA ALA A 312 12.69 -8.19 17.03
C ALA A 312 11.78 -7.06 16.53
N LEU A 313 10.77 -7.42 15.74
CA LEU A 313 9.72 -6.56 15.23
C LEU A 313 8.47 -6.70 16.10
N ASP A 314 7.75 -5.59 16.30
CA ASP A 314 6.44 -5.55 16.96
C ASP A 314 5.35 -5.40 15.89
N VAL A 315 4.82 -6.53 15.43
CA VAL A 315 3.76 -6.55 14.42
C VAL A 315 2.39 -6.51 15.09
N ARG A 316 1.58 -5.54 14.66
CA ARG A 316 0.23 -5.30 15.15
C ARG A 316 -0.76 -5.45 14.00
N ILE A 317 -1.53 -6.53 14.01
CA ILE A 317 -2.54 -6.75 12.96
C ILE A 317 -3.79 -5.96 13.34
N VAL A 318 -4.15 -4.97 12.51
CA VAL A 318 -5.30 -4.11 12.74
C VAL A 318 -6.58 -4.84 12.34
N SER A 319 -7.55 -4.84 13.26
CA SER A 319 -8.92 -5.28 12.98
C SER A 319 -9.89 -4.18 13.39
N TYR A 320 -10.72 -3.69 12.47
CA TYR A 320 -11.75 -2.70 12.82
C TYR A 320 -12.87 -3.35 13.65
N ALA A 321 -13.35 -4.51 13.19
CA ALA A 321 -14.33 -5.33 13.88
C ALA A 321 -13.68 -6.27 14.90
N ALA A 322 -14.50 -7.07 15.60
CA ALA A 322 -13.97 -8.19 16.38
C ALA A 322 -13.21 -9.16 15.44
N PRO A 323 -11.99 -9.58 15.80
CA PRO A 323 -11.24 -10.54 14.99
C PRO A 323 -11.97 -11.89 14.97
N ASP A 324 -11.88 -12.60 13.85
CA ASP A 324 -12.33 -13.98 13.76
C ASP A 324 -11.32 -14.95 14.40
N GLU A 325 -11.76 -16.19 14.61
CA GLU A 325 -10.95 -17.26 15.20
C GLU A 325 -9.66 -17.51 14.41
N ALA A 326 -9.74 -17.50 13.08
CA ALA A 326 -8.56 -17.68 12.22
C ALA A 326 -7.49 -16.61 12.46
N LEU A 327 -7.89 -15.34 12.64
CA LEU A 327 -6.95 -14.26 12.92
C LEU A 327 -6.33 -14.39 14.32
N LEU A 328 -7.14 -14.79 15.31
CA LEU A 328 -6.70 -15.04 16.68
C LEU A 328 -5.66 -16.17 16.72
N ASP A 329 -5.94 -17.28 16.04
CA ASP A 329 -5.04 -18.42 15.92
C ASP A 329 -3.74 -18.04 15.20
N LEU A 330 -3.82 -17.24 14.14
CA LEU A 330 -2.64 -16.73 13.43
C LEU A 330 -1.75 -15.93 14.38
N ALA A 331 -2.29 -14.98 15.12
CA ALA A 331 -1.52 -14.15 16.04
C ALA A 331 -0.89 -14.97 17.18
N ALA A 332 -1.63 -15.97 17.71
CA ALA A 332 -1.16 -16.83 18.79
C ALA A 332 0.09 -17.66 18.42
N ARG A 333 0.37 -17.88 17.14
CA ARG A 333 1.60 -18.58 16.66
C ARG A 333 2.90 -17.81 16.92
N TYR A 334 2.81 -16.54 17.29
CA TYR A 334 3.95 -15.63 17.52
C TYR A 334 3.84 -14.89 18.86
N ALA A 335 3.03 -15.40 19.77
CA ALA A 335 2.91 -14.90 21.15
C ALA A 335 4.07 -15.39 22.04
#